data_AF-A0A2E4XIP7-F1
#
_entry.id   AF-A0A2E4XIP7-F1
#
_cell.length_a   1.000
_cell.length_b   1.000
_cell.length_c   1.000
_cell.angle_alpha   90.00
_cell.angle_beta   90.00
_cell.angle_gamma   90.00
#
_symmetry.space_group_name_H-M   'P 1'
#
loop_
_entity.id
_entity.type
_entity.pdbx_description
1 polymer ?
#
loop_
_entity_poly.entity_id
_entity_poly.type
_entity_poly.pdbx_seq_one_letter_code
_entity_poly.pdbx_strand_id
1 'polypeptide(L)' 'MADLKQAALVLADGTLFEGELVGYEPKQKYTSGEVVFNTALTGYQEVITDPSYAGQI' A
#
# COMPACT_ATOMS: atom_id res chain seq x y z
N MET A 1 -13.72 -19.95 4.43
CA MET A 1 -12.94 -19.15 3.47
C MET A 1 -12.95 -17.73 4.00
N ALA A 2 -11.80 -17.05 4.05
CA ALA A 2 -11.76 -15.68 4.56
C ALA A 2 -12.58 -14.77 3.63
N ASP A 3 -13.39 -13.87 4.19
CA ASP A 3 -14.06 -12.83 3.41
C ASP A 3 -13.00 -11.85 2.90
N LEU A 4 -12.63 -11.99 1.62
CA LEU A 4 -11.62 -11.15 0.97
C LEU A 4 -12.29 -9.88 0.46
N LYS A 5 -11.83 -8.73 0.97
CA LYS A 5 -12.34 -7.43 0.57
C LYS A 5 -11.54 -6.88 -0.60
N GLN A 6 -12.24 -6.57 -1.69
CA GLN A 6 -11.64 -6.01 -2.90
C GLN A 6 -11.11 -4.59 -2.66
N ALA A 7 -9.94 -4.30 -3.22
CA ALA A 7 -9.28 -2.99 -3.20
C ALA A 7 -8.49 -2.77 -4.50
N ALA A 8 -8.03 -1.55 -4.74
CA ALA A 8 -7.18 -1.25 -5.88
C ALA A 8 -6.17 -0.14 -5.57
N LEU A 9 -4.98 -0.22 -6.18
CA LEU A 9 -3.99 0.85 -6.26
C LEU A 9 -4.18 1.59 -7.59
N VAL A 10 -4.39 2.91 -7.52
CA VAL A 10 -4.57 3.79 -8.68
C VAL A 10 -3.37 4.73 -8.75
N LEU A 11 -2.64 4.71 -9.86
CA LEU A 11 -1.52 5.62 -10.10
C LEU A 11 -1.99 6.93 -10.75
N ALA A 12 -1.16 7.97 -10.65
CA ALA A 12 -1.46 9.28 -11.20
C ALA A 12 -1.62 9.29 -12.74
N ASP A 13 -1.02 8.32 -13.43
CA ASP A 13 -1.15 8.13 -14.88
C ASP A 13 -2.44 7.37 -15.29
N GLY A 14 -3.26 6.96 -14.32
CA GLY A 14 -4.48 6.19 -14.52
C GLY A 14 -4.28 4.67 -14.53
N THR A 15 -3.05 4.17 -14.34
CA THR A 15 -2.79 2.73 -14.20
C THR A 15 -3.49 2.20 -12.95
N LEU A 16 -4.16 1.05 -13.09
CA LEU A 16 -4.95 0.40 -12.05
C LEU A 16 -4.37 -0.99 -11.74
N PHE A 17 -4.17 -1.27 -10.45
CA PHE A 17 -3.82 -2.61 -9.96
C PHE A 17 -4.89 -3.07 -8.98
N GLU A 18 -5.67 -4.08 -9.38
CA GLU A 18 -6.68 -4.71 -8.52
C GLU A 18 -6.04 -5.68 -7.52
N GLY A 19 -6.61 -5.77 -6.32
CA GLY A 19 -6.11 -6.65 -5.28
C GLY A 19 -7.04 -6.78 -4.08
N GLU A 20 -6.49 -7.28 -2.98
CA GLU A 20 -7.23 -7.59 -1.77
C GLU A 20 -6.70 -6.73 -0.61
N LEU A 21 -7.61 -6.30 0.27
CA LEU A 21 -7.25 -5.53 1.46
C LEU A 21 -6.71 -6.47 2.54
N VAL A 22 -5.42 -6.33 2.85
CA VAL A 22 -4.69 -7.17 3.83
C VAL A 22 -4.30 -6.42 5.12
N GLY A 23 -4.69 -5.15 5.25
CA GLY A 23 -4.31 -4.27 6.34
C GLY A 23 -5.48 -3.51 6.95
N TYR A 24 -5.23 -2.25 7.35
CA TYR A 24 -6.26 -1.38 7.89
C TYR A 24 -7.28 -0.99 6.81
N GLU A 25 -8.57 -1.09 7.14
CA GLU A 25 -9.62 -0.51 6.32
C GLU A 25 -9.69 1.01 6.59
N PRO A 26 -9.42 1.87 5.59
CA PRO A 26 -9.42 3.30 5.80
C PRO A 26 -10.82 3.81 6.19
N LYS A 27 -10.87 4.68 7.21
CA LYS A 27 -12.10 5.40 7.60
C LYS A 27 -12.62 6.32 6.48
N GLN A 28 -11.71 6.80 5.64
CA GLN A 28 -11.99 7.56 4.43
C GLN A 28 -11.99 6.61 3.23
N LYS A 29 -12.49 7.05 2.07
CA LYS A 29 -12.58 6.17 0.88
C LYS A 29 -11.23 5.63 0.37
N TYR A 30 -10.11 6.31 0.65
CA TYR A 30 -8.77 5.91 0.21
C TYR A 30 -7.67 6.53 1.09
N THR A 31 -6.44 6.02 0.93
CA THR A 31 -5.20 6.68 1.36
C THR A 31 -4.39 7.08 0.12
N SER A 32 -3.52 8.07 0.23
CA SER A 32 -2.70 8.57 -0.87
C SER A 32 -1.27 8.81 -0.41
N GLY A 33 -0.31 8.62 -1.31
CA GLY A 33 1.11 8.85 -1.09
C GLY A 33 1.91 8.70 -2.36
N GLU A 34 3.21 8.95 -2.29
CA GLU A 34 4.14 8.69 -3.39
C GLU A 34 4.44 7.20 -3.49
N VAL A 35 4.19 6.59 -4.64
CA VAL A 35 4.44 5.16 -4.85
C VAL A 35 5.93 4.93 -5.14
N VAL A 36 6.59 4.12 -4.33
CA VAL A 36 8.01 3.78 -4.45
C VAL A 36 8.22 2.26 -4.49
N PHE A 37 9.41 1.81 -4.88
CA PHE A 37 9.79 0.40 -4.76
C PHE A 37 11.13 0.26 -4.05
N ASN A 38 11.24 -0.78 -3.23
CA ASN A 38 12.49 -1.15 -2.55
C ASN A 38 12.92 -2.55 -3.01
N THR A 39 14.20 -2.72 -3.32
CA THR A 39 14.79 -3.98 -3.79
C THR A 39 15.23 -4.92 -2.66
N ALA A 40 15.05 -4.52 -1.40
CA ALA A 40 15.35 -5.35 -0.24
C ALA A 40 14.42 -6.58 -0.22
N LEU A 41 15.03 -7.76 -0.09
CA LEU A 41 14.30 -9.02 -0.04
C LEU A 41 13.89 -9.42 1.38
N THR A 42 14.46 -8.78 2.40
CA THR A 42 14.27 -9.07 3.83
C THR A 42 14.25 -7.78 4.64
N GLY A 43 13.75 -7.82 5.88
CA GLY A 43 13.72 -6.67 6.78
C GLY A 43 12.52 -5.73 6.56
N TYR A 44 11.38 -6.29 6.16
CA TYR A 44 10.18 -5.51 5.87
C TYR A 44 9.66 -4.75 7.10
N GLN A 45 9.83 -5.30 8.31
CA GLN A 45 9.34 -4.67 9.53
C GLN A 45 10.14 -3.39 9.84
N GLU A 46 11.45 -3.41 9.61
CA GLU A 46 12.33 -2.27 9.77
C GLU A 46 12.00 -1.21 8.73
N VAL A 47 11.85 -1.62 7.46
CA VAL A 47 11.52 -0.72 6.35
C VAL A 47 10.20 0.02 6.57
N ILE A 48 9.12 -0.66 6.97
CA ILE A 48 7.81 0.01 7.19
C ILE A 48 7.80 0.96 8.39
N THR A 49 8.80 0.88 9.27
CA THR A 49 8.94 1.77 10.44
C THR A 49 9.94 2.90 10.24
N ASP A 50 10.64 2.93 9.11
CA ASP A 50 11.63 3.96 8.83
C ASP A 50 10.94 5.32 8.53
N PRO A 51 11.26 6.40 9.29
CA PRO A 51 10.70 7.73 9.07
C PRO A 51 10.86 8.28 7.64
N SER A 52 11.85 7.81 6.87
CA SER A 52 12.06 8.22 5.48
C SER A 52 10.90 7.84 4.55
N TYR A 53 10.07 6.86 4.90
CA TYR A 53 8.87 6.46 4.15
C TYR A 53 7.61 7.26 4.51
N ALA A 54 7.71 8.30 5.35
CA ALA A 54 6.56 9.11 5.72
C ALA A 54 5.86 9.71 4.47
N GLY A 55 4.60 9.33 4.25
CA GLY A 55 3.80 9.78 3.10
C GLY A 55 4.03 8.99 1.80
N GLN A 56 4.77 7.89 1.87
CA GLN A 56 5.03 7.00 0.74
C GLN A 56 4.17 5.73 0.83
N ILE A 57 3.98 5.09 -0.32
CA ILE A 57 3.30 3.80 -0.52
C ILE A 57 4.30 2.83 -1.15
#